data_AF-A0AAW9PZ14-F1
#
_entry.id   AF-A0AAW9PZ14-F1
#
_cell.length_a   1.000
_cell.length_b   1.000
_cell.length_c   1.000
_cell.angle_alpha   90.00
_cell.angle_beta   90.00
_cell.angle_gamma   90.00
#
_symmetry.space_group_name_H-M   'P 1'
#
loop_
_entity.id
_entity.type
_entity.pdbx_description
1 polymer ?
#
loop_
_entity_poly.entity_id
_entity_poly.type
_entity_poly.pdbx_seq_one_letter_code
_entity_poly.pdbx_strand_id
1 'polypeptide(L)'
;MKIVDEMLKSIPQDLPEGLREVRIDHVYNSVLLKFCELLGIKTLGQILSSGQGHMFCSTETFLPCPEVYDAERVFSQVQPAGETSFSVRIEYSTKHIRSDTLRMELHQGALLSIVAMFVRKDGDCLVFRPLVMGAPWLHSQDPAWIDKVMWWNQDFYENFIEDFDEFARIREVPKPDSIDIMRHVPERGFKMSLARILGDRITKDWGGEQSDHYTSNIHLNGRRTTAAFLLKGPAKFSPMTLNHLGKNNDQIYRLAQEPSEVLFIQHSHDITPPVRATLRAFAVQPGKPRRYCLIDGRDSLWLLNAYGLLDDAMTTV
;
A
#
# COMPACT_ATOMS: atom_id res chain seq x y z
N MET A 1 -6.16 18.40 -22.88
CA MET A 1 -7.31 19.29 -22.57
C MET A 1 -8.65 18.70 -22.94
N LYS A 2 -8.88 18.21 -24.19
CA LYS A 2 -10.19 17.63 -24.59
C LYS A 2 -10.81 16.65 -23.57
N ILE A 3 -10.02 15.74 -23.02
CA ILE A 3 -10.50 14.76 -22.02
C ILE A 3 -10.98 15.42 -20.71
N VAL A 4 -10.31 16.49 -20.26
CA VAL A 4 -10.73 17.27 -19.08
C VAL A 4 -12.05 17.96 -19.39
N ASP A 5 -12.16 18.62 -20.55
CA ASP A 5 -13.39 19.31 -20.95
C ASP A 5 -14.58 18.35 -21.06
N GLU A 6 -14.36 17.13 -21.56
CA GLU A 6 -15.37 16.06 -21.63
C GLU A 6 -15.78 15.57 -20.24
N MET A 7 -14.83 15.34 -19.34
CA MET A 7 -15.11 14.95 -17.95
C MET A 7 -15.85 16.06 -17.19
N LEU A 8 -15.49 17.32 -17.39
CA LEU A 8 -16.16 18.46 -16.76
C LEU A 8 -17.61 18.61 -17.23
N LYS A 9 -17.90 18.32 -18.51
CA LYS A 9 -19.27 18.31 -19.06
C LYS A 9 -20.15 17.21 -18.46
N SER A 10 -19.53 16.12 -17.98
CA SER A 10 -20.24 14.99 -17.35
C SER A 10 -20.67 15.26 -15.91
N ILE A 11 -20.16 16.33 -15.28
CA ILE A 11 -20.57 16.73 -13.93
C ILE A 11 -22.03 17.20 -13.96
N PRO A 12 -22.91 16.69 -13.06
CA PRO A 12 -24.29 17.15 -12.97
C PRO A 12 -24.36 18.67 -12.78
N GLN A 13 -25.23 19.33 -13.56
CA GLN A 13 -25.27 20.79 -13.63
C GLN A 13 -26.00 21.44 -12.44
N ASP A 14 -26.83 20.66 -11.74
CA ASP A 14 -27.70 21.04 -10.63
C ASP A 14 -27.05 20.85 -9.25
N LEU A 15 -25.74 20.65 -9.19
CA LEU A 15 -25.02 20.52 -7.92
C LEU A 15 -24.93 21.86 -7.16
N PRO A 16 -25.04 21.84 -5.82
CA PRO A 16 -24.61 22.95 -4.97
C PRO A 16 -23.19 23.41 -5.32
N GLU A 17 -22.93 24.72 -5.25
CA GLU A 17 -21.66 25.33 -5.66
C GLU A 17 -20.43 24.65 -5.02
N GLY A 18 -20.44 24.46 -3.70
CA GLY A 18 -19.34 23.78 -3.01
C GLY A 18 -19.11 22.34 -3.47
N LEU A 19 -20.16 21.60 -3.84
CA LEU A 19 -20.02 20.26 -4.40
C LEU A 19 -19.48 20.29 -5.83
N ARG A 20 -19.86 21.31 -6.61
CA ARG A 20 -19.37 21.48 -7.98
C ARG A 20 -17.87 21.76 -8.00
N GLU A 21 -17.37 22.65 -7.13
CA GLU A 21 -15.93 22.94 -7.03
C GLU A 21 -15.12 21.67 -6.69
N VAL A 22 -15.57 20.90 -5.70
CA VAL A 22 -14.92 19.63 -5.30
C VAL A 22 -14.91 18.62 -6.45
N ARG A 23 -16.00 18.52 -7.23
CA ARG A 23 -16.06 17.63 -8.39
C ARG A 23 -15.11 18.06 -9.51
N ILE A 24 -14.95 19.36 -9.72
CA ILE A 24 -13.99 19.91 -10.69
C ILE A 24 -12.56 19.54 -10.25
N ASP A 25 -12.21 19.79 -8.99
CA ASP A 25 -10.89 19.42 -8.44
C ASP A 25 -10.64 17.92 -8.59
N HIS A 26 -11.65 17.09 -8.36
CA HIS A 26 -11.56 15.63 -8.55
C HIS A 26 -11.26 15.23 -10.00
N VAL A 27 -11.81 15.92 -11.00
CA VAL A 27 -11.49 15.69 -12.42
C VAL A 27 -10.02 15.96 -12.70
N TYR A 28 -9.50 17.11 -12.26
CA TYR A 28 -8.08 17.45 -12.44
C TYR A 28 -7.16 16.46 -11.72
N ASN A 29 -7.51 16.07 -10.49
CA ASN A 29 -6.75 15.08 -9.73
C ASN A 29 -6.75 13.72 -10.43
N SER A 30 -7.90 13.27 -10.96
CA SER A 30 -8.00 12.01 -11.69
C SER A 30 -7.13 11.98 -12.94
N VAL A 31 -7.11 13.07 -13.71
CA VAL A 31 -6.25 13.18 -14.90
C VAL A 31 -4.78 13.21 -14.51
N LEU A 32 -4.41 13.94 -13.46
CA LEU A 32 -3.03 13.99 -12.96
C LEU A 32 -2.56 12.61 -12.47
N LEU A 33 -3.40 11.88 -11.73
CA LEU A 33 -3.08 10.53 -11.28
C LEU A 33 -2.93 9.55 -12.46
N LYS A 34 -3.79 9.64 -13.47
CA LYS A 34 -3.66 8.83 -14.69
C LYS A 34 -2.40 9.17 -15.47
N PHE A 35 -2.01 10.45 -15.51
CA PHE A 35 -0.74 10.88 -16.08
C PHE A 35 0.45 10.28 -15.31
N CYS A 36 0.41 10.29 -13.98
CA CYS A 36 1.44 9.65 -13.15
C CYS A 36 1.56 8.15 -13.44
N GLU A 37 0.43 7.44 -13.55
CA GLU A 37 0.39 6.01 -13.87
C GLU A 37 1.01 5.72 -15.25
N LEU A 38 0.58 6.45 -16.29
CA LEU A 38 1.03 6.22 -17.67
C LEU A 38 2.53 6.48 -17.86
N LEU A 39 3.09 7.44 -17.11
CA LEU A 39 4.51 7.76 -17.16
C LEU A 39 5.35 6.94 -16.17
N GLY A 40 4.74 6.07 -15.38
CA GLY A 40 5.45 5.28 -14.36
C GLY A 40 6.13 6.17 -13.32
N ILE A 41 5.46 7.24 -12.89
CA ILE A 41 6.00 8.16 -11.88
C ILE A 41 6.23 7.38 -10.58
N LYS A 42 7.46 7.51 -10.07
CA LYS A 42 7.95 6.79 -8.89
C LYS A 42 7.38 7.37 -7.60
N THR A 43 7.40 6.58 -6.54
CA THR A 43 7.17 7.08 -5.17
C THR A 43 8.35 7.88 -4.65
N LEU A 44 8.15 8.65 -3.58
CA LEU A 44 9.26 9.35 -2.90
C LEU A 44 10.34 8.35 -2.46
N GLY A 45 9.95 7.25 -1.83
CA GLY A 45 10.89 6.19 -1.42
C GLY A 45 11.72 5.66 -2.61
N GLN A 46 11.10 5.39 -3.75
CA GLN A 46 11.82 4.96 -4.96
C GLN A 46 12.78 6.05 -5.50
N ILE A 47 12.41 7.33 -5.44
CA ILE A 47 13.31 8.43 -5.82
C ILE A 47 14.50 8.50 -4.85
N LEU A 48 14.25 8.42 -3.54
CA LEU A 48 15.29 8.48 -2.52
C LEU A 48 16.28 7.32 -2.66
N SER A 49 15.79 6.11 -2.96
CA SER A 49 16.65 4.94 -3.17
C SER A 49 17.43 4.98 -4.49
N SER A 50 16.80 5.45 -5.58
CA SER A 50 17.45 5.46 -6.91
C SER A 50 18.26 6.73 -7.21
N GLY A 51 18.06 7.81 -6.45
CA GLY A 51 18.61 9.13 -6.72
C GLY A 51 18.11 9.75 -8.02
N GLN A 52 17.05 9.21 -8.64
CA GLN A 52 16.56 9.61 -9.95
C GLN A 52 15.04 9.87 -9.93
N GLY A 53 14.66 11.06 -10.37
CA GLY A 53 13.27 11.45 -10.61
C GLY A 53 13.05 12.95 -10.41
N HIS A 54 12.20 13.54 -11.25
CA HIS A 54 11.84 14.97 -11.18
C HIS A 54 10.47 15.21 -10.56
N MET A 55 9.68 14.15 -10.36
CA MET A 55 8.35 14.19 -9.76
C MET A 55 8.10 12.88 -9.05
N PHE A 56 7.39 12.91 -7.92
CA PHE A 56 6.90 11.71 -7.25
C PHE A 56 5.38 11.74 -7.05
N CYS A 57 4.81 10.55 -6.90
CA CYS A 57 3.40 10.32 -6.60
C CYS A 57 3.34 9.25 -5.50
N SER A 58 3.00 9.63 -4.26
CA SER A 58 2.97 8.70 -3.12
C SER A 58 2.12 9.22 -1.96
N THR A 59 2.00 8.40 -0.92
CA THR A 59 1.36 8.74 0.36
C THR A 59 2.44 8.84 1.41
N GLU A 60 2.55 10.00 2.06
CA GLU A 60 3.69 10.34 2.91
C GLU A 60 3.23 10.90 4.26
N THR A 61 4.04 10.68 5.30
CA THR A 61 3.79 11.25 6.63
C THR A 61 4.37 12.66 6.70
N PHE A 62 3.50 13.64 6.84
CA PHE A 62 3.86 15.04 7.06
C PHE A 62 4.03 15.27 8.57
N LEU A 63 5.16 15.86 8.94
CA LEU A 63 5.39 16.34 10.30
C LEU A 63 4.57 17.61 10.57
N PRO A 64 4.26 17.92 11.85
CA PRO A 64 3.53 19.12 12.22
C PRO A 64 4.14 20.40 11.62
N CYS A 65 3.29 21.27 11.03
CA CYS A 65 3.67 22.60 10.54
C CYS A 65 2.77 23.67 11.20
N PRO A 66 3.13 24.15 12.41
CA PRO A 66 2.32 25.11 13.14
C PRO A 66 2.05 26.42 12.37
N GLU A 67 3.00 26.84 11.55
CA GLU A 67 2.97 28.11 10.80
C GLU A 67 1.91 28.14 9.69
N VAL A 68 1.24 27.01 9.39
CA VAL A 68 0.27 26.89 8.29
C VAL A 68 -0.95 27.81 8.44
N TYR A 69 -1.25 28.29 9.65
CA TYR A 69 -2.32 29.26 9.90
C TYR A 69 -1.88 30.71 9.72
N ASP A 70 -0.60 31.01 9.95
CA ASP A 70 -0.12 32.38 10.15
C ASP A 70 0.69 32.92 8.97
N ALA A 71 1.31 32.04 8.17
CA ALA A 71 2.19 32.42 7.07
C ALA A 71 1.55 32.23 5.69
N GLU A 72 1.87 33.09 4.71
CA GLU A 72 1.39 32.93 3.33
C GLU A 72 2.06 31.77 2.58
N ARG A 73 3.28 31.43 2.99
CA ARG A 73 4.08 30.32 2.47
C ARG A 73 4.73 29.59 3.63
N VAL A 74 4.68 28.27 3.57
CA VAL A 74 5.24 27.39 4.57
C VAL A 74 5.97 26.23 3.90
N PHE A 75 6.65 25.44 4.71
CA PHE A 75 7.12 24.13 4.30
C PHE A 75 6.69 23.10 5.34
N SER A 76 6.29 21.92 4.87
CA SER A 76 6.18 20.75 5.73
C SER A 76 7.41 19.88 5.54
N GLN A 77 7.93 19.36 6.64
CA GLN A 77 8.89 18.27 6.60
C GLN A 77 8.13 16.96 6.41
N VAL A 78 8.62 16.12 5.52
CA VAL A 78 8.09 14.77 5.31
C VAL A 78 9.01 13.78 6.01
N GLN A 79 8.40 12.79 6.66
CA GLN A 79 9.07 11.60 7.16
C GLN A 79 8.90 10.48 6.12
N PRO A 80 9.93 10.20 5.30
CA PRO A 80 9.84 9.17 4.28
C PRO A 80 9.71 7.79 4.92
N ALA A 81 9.07 6.86 4.23
CA ALA A 81 9.06 5.46 4.63
C ALA A 81 10.48 4.86 4.52
N GLY A 82 10.99 4.29 5.61
CA GLY A 82 12.31 3.65 5.68
C GLY A 82 13.44 4.58 6.13
N GLU A 83 14.69 4.10 6.07
CA GLU A 83 15.88 4.88 6.43
C GLU A 83 16.46 5.58 5.20
N THR A 84 16.77 6.87 5.33
CA THR A 84 17.37 7.69 4.27
C THR A 84 18.33 8.71 4.88
N SER A 85 19.39 9.04 4.15
CA SER A 85 20.31 10.13 4.50
C SER A 85 19.76 11.51 4.12
N PHE A 86 18.67 11.58 3.35
CA PHE A 86 18.08 12.82 2.90
C PHE A 86 16.87 13.22 3.74
N SER A 87 16.81 14.50 4.13
CA SER A 87 15.57 15.13 4.58
C SER A 87 14.75 15.61 3.39
N VAL A 88 13.42 15.61 3.53
CA VAL A 88 12.50 16.02 2.46
C VAL A 88 11.60 17.15 2.96
N ARG A 89 11.54 18.24 2.19
CA ARG A 89 10.68 19.41 2.45
C ARG A 89 9.72 19.65 1.28
N ILE A 90 8.46 19.91 1.62
CA ILE A 90 7.41 20.28 0.66
C ILE A 90 7.08 21.76 0.88
N GLU A 91 7.41 22.62 -0.07
CA GLU A 91 7.13 24.06 -0.02
C GLU A 91 5.83 24.40 -0.74
N TYR A 92 4.92 25.11 -0.08
CA TYR A 92 3.63 25.48 -0.66
C TYR A 92 3.09 26.80 -0.11
N SER A 93 2.11 27.36 -0.82
CA SER A 93 1.35 28.52 -0.32
C SER A 93 0.12 28.06 0.43
N THR A 94 -0.18 28.72 1.56
CA THR A 94 -1.36 28.45 2.37
C THR A 94 -2.66 28.96 1.72
N LYS A 95 -2.53 29.85 0.72
CA LYS A 95 -3.65 30.42 -0.08
C LYS A 95 -4.41 29.37 -0.90
N HIS A 96 -3.78 28.23 -1.18
CA HIS A 96 -4.38 27.15 -1.99
C HIS A 96 -4.84 25.95 -1.16
N ILE A 97 -4.86 26.07 0.17
CA ILE A 97 -5.47 25.07 1.05
C ILE A 97 -6.98 25.33 1.04
N ARG A 98 -7.73 24.42 0.41
CA ARG A 98 -9.19 24.55 0.19
C ARG A 98 -10.05 24.02 1.34
N SER A 99 -9.48 23.23 2.25
CA SER A 99 -10.19 22.61 3.36
C SER A 99 -9.56 23.00 4.70
N ASP A 100 -10.39 23.47 5.63
CA ASP A 100 -9.97 23.76 7.01
C ASP A 100 -9.49 22.49 7.72
N THR A 101 -10.06 21.34 7.40
CA THR A 101 -9.60 20.04 7.91
C THR A 101 -8.19 19.74 7.43
N LEU A 102 -7.89 19.93 6.15
CA LEU A 102 -6.53 19.74 5.62
C LEU A 102 -5.54 20.71 6.27
N ARG A 103 -5.95 21.96 6.54
CA ARG A 103 -5.11 22.93 7.25
C ARG A 103 -4.78 22.46 8.68
N MET A 104 -5.79 21.96 9.41
CA MET A 104 -5.61 21.39 10.74
C MET A 104 -4.71 20.14 10.72
N GLU A 105 -4.90 19.25 9.75
CA GLU A 105 -4.08 18.06 9.55
C GLU A 105 -2.61 18.43 9.30
N LEU A 106 -2.34 19.40 8.44
CA LEU A 106 -0.97 19.91 8.21
C LEU A 106 -0.37 20.56 9.46
N HIS A 107 -1.19 21.26 10.26
CA HIS A 107 -0.74 21.84 11.52
C HIS A 107 -0.31 20.78 12.53
N GLN A 108 -1.06 19.68 12.64
CA GLN A 108 -0.82 18.60 13.62
C GLN A 108 0.12 17.50 13.11
N GLY A 109 0.38 17.46 11.80
CA GLY A 109 1.00 16.34 11.14
C GLY A 109 -0.03 15.29 10.73
N ALA A 110 0.10 14.76 9.52
CA ALA A 110 -0.88 13.85 8.94
C ALA A 110 -0.27 12.96 7.86
N LEU A 111 -0.95 11.86 7.55
CA LEU A 111 -0.64 11.03 6.40
C LEU A 111 -1.42 11.56 5.18
N LEU A 112 -0.72 12.06 4.17
CA LEU A 112 -1.33 12.69 3.00
C LEU A 112 -0.82 12.07 1.69
N SER A 113 -1.72 11.95 0.71
CA SER A 113 -1.34 11.64 -0.67
C SER A 113 -0.91 12.90 -1.39
N ILE A 114 0.15 12.81 -2.16
CA ILE A 114 0.79 13.96 -2.80
C ILE A 114 1.39 13.58 -4.16
N VAL A 115 1.23 14.48 -5.13
CA VAL A 115 2.06 14.54 -6.33
C VAL A 115 2.92 15.80 -6.22
N ALA A 116 4.24 15.66 -6.18
CA ALA A 116 5.15 16.80 -6.03
C ALA A 116 6.30 16.76 -7.02
N MET A 117 6.68 17.94 -7.49
CA MET A 117 7.78 18.15 -8.42
C MET A 117 9.04 18.60 -7.68
N PHE A 118 10.17 18.02 -8.04
CA PHE A 118 11.48 18.39 -7.52
C PHE A 118 11.82 19.83 -7.93
N VAL A 119 12.32 20.62 -6.98
CA VAL A 119 12.71 22.01 -7.21
C VAL A 119 14.21 22.16 -7.12
N ARG A 120 14.79 21.73 -5.99
CA ARG A 120 16.21 21.93 -5.69
C ARG A 120 16.66 21.00 -4.56
N LYS A 121 17.98 20.94 -4.39
CA LYS A 121 18.66 20.27 -3.27
C LYS A 121 19.46 21.30 -2.47
N ASP A 122 19.16 21.41 -1.19
CA ASP A 122 19.80 22.32 -0.23
C ASP A 122 20.60 21.47 0.77
N GLY A 123 21.89 21.21 0.49
CA GLY A 123 22.69 20.26 1.27
C GLY A 123 22.10 18.84 1.20
N ASP A 124 21.79 18.23 2.35
CA ASP A 124 21.12 16.93 2.44
C ASP A 124 19.58 17.04 2.50
N CYS A 125 19.03 18.18 2.08
CA CYS A 125 17.59 18.37 1.97
C CYS A 125 17.14 18.42 0.51
N LEU A 126 16.18 17.57 0.15
CA LEU A 126 15.48 17.65 -1.13
C LEU A 126 14.21 18.48 -0.96
N VAL A 127 14.01 19.45 -1.85
CA VAL A 127 12.87 20.36 -1.81
C VAL A 127 11.96 20.10 -3.00
N PHE A 128 10.68 19.90 -2.71
CA PHE A 128 9.63 19.67 -3.69
C PHE A 128 8.51 20.70 -3.54
N ARG A 129 7.72 20.87 -4.61
CA ARG A 129 6.48 21.65 -4.61
C ARG A 129 5.30 20.75 -4.99
N PRO A 130 4.21 20.77 -4.21
CA PRO A 130 3.04 19.96 -4.53
C PRO A 130 2.34 20.52 -5.76
N LEU A 131 1.95 19.62 -6.67
CA LEU A 131 0.94 19.88 -7.70
C LEU A 131 -0.45 19.63 -7.15
N VAL A 132 -0.59 18.56 -6.36
CA VAL A 132 -1.78 18.25 -5.54
C VAL A 132 -1.30 17.58 -4.25
N MET A 133 -1.98 17.87 -3.14
CA MET A 133 -1.84 17.11 -1.91
C MET A 133 -3.15 17.12 -1.13
N GLY A 134 -3.43 16.04 -0.40
CA GLY A 134 -4.62 15.92 0.44
C GLY A 134 -4.89 14.47 0.83
N ALA A 135 -6.04 14.24 1.45
CA ALA A 135 -6.50 12.89 1.73
C ALA A 135 -6.84 12.16 0.41
N PRO A 136 -6.45 10.89 0.23
CA PRO A 136 -6.79 10.13 -0.96
C PRO A 136 -8.31 9.99 -1.08
N TRP A 137 -8.88 10.52 -2.16
CA TRP A 137 -10.27 10.25 -2.51
C TRP A 137 -10.33 8.95 -3.30
N LEU A 138 -10.98 7.91 -2.75
CA LEU A 138 -11.18 6.68 -3.49
C LEU A 138 -12.36 6.78 -4.46
N HIS A 139 -12.11 6.38 -5.70
CA HIS A 139 -13.14 6.24 -6.71
C HIS A 139 -13.07 4.82 -7.26
N SER A 140 -14.23 4.19 -7.43
CA SER A 140 -14.37 2.88 -8.05
C SER A 140 -15.33 3.01 -9.23
N GLN A 141 -14.94 2.42 -10.36
CA GLN A 141 -15.82 2.25 -11.52
C GLN A 141 -16.73 1.02 -11.36
N ASP A 142 -16.49 0.19 -10.34
CA ASP A 142 -17.35 -0.94 -10.01
C ASP A 142 -18.68 -0.43 -9.44
N PRO A 143 -19.84 -0.71 -10.09
CA PRO A 143 -21.15 -0.29 -9.60
C PRO A 143 -21.47 -0.79 -8.18
N ALA A 144 -20.86 -1.88 -7.71
CA ALA A 144 -21.05 -2.36 -6.34
C ALA A 144 -20.45 -1.40 -5.29
N TRP A 145 -19.41 -0.66 -5.69
CA TRP A 145 -18.58 0.18 -4.82
C TRP A 145 -18.67 1.68 -5.13
N ILE A 146 -19.32 2.05 -6.23
CA ILE A 146 -19.59 3.45 -6.57
C ILE A 146 -20.27 4.14 -5.38
N ASP A 147 -19.71 5.28 -4.95
CA ASP A 147 -20.09 6.06 -3.75
C ASP A 147 -19.95 5.37 -2.38
N LYS A 148 -19.59 4.08 -2.32
CA LYS A 148 -19.32 3.38 -1.06
C LYS A 148 -17.85 3.41 -0.67
N VAL A 149 -16.97 3.33 -1.67
CA VAL A 149 -15.52 3.21 -1.48
C VAL A 149 -14.92 4.37 -0.67
N MET A 150 -15.53 5.56 -0.75
CA MET A 150 -15.08 6.74 -0.01
C MET A 150 -15.12 6.57 1.52
N TRP A 151 -16.01 5.71 2.04
CA TRP A 151 -16.14 5.46 3.47
C TRP A 151 -15.09 4.49 4.01
N TRP A 152 -14.39 3.78 3.12
CA TRP A 152 -13.37 2.79 3.48
C TRP A 152 -11.95 3.35 3.42
N ASN A 153 -11.76 4.54 2.84
CA ASN A 153 -10.48 5.25 2.74
C ASN A 153 -9.32 4.29 2.39
N GLN A 154 -8.15 4.46 2.98
CA GLN A 154 -6.96 3.64 2.77
C GLN A 154 -7.14 2.14 3.09
N ASP A 155 -8.18 1.76 3.83
CA ASP A 155 -8.43 0.37 4.25
C ASP A 155 -9.18 -0.43 3.16
N PHE A 156 -9.72 0.23 2.13
CA PHE A 156 -10.43 -0.44 1.02
C PHE A 156 -9.58 -1.46 0.24
N TYR A 157 -8.28 -1.23 0.19
CA TYR A 157 -7.33 -2.10 -0.51
C TYR A 157 -6.73 -3.18 0.38
N GLU A 158 -7.05 -3.16 1.68
CA GLU A 158 -6.72 -4.25 2.58
C GLU A 158 -7.73 -5.38 2.37
N ASN A 159 -7.20 -6.58 2.19
CA ASN A 159 -7.98 -7.81 2.10
C ASN A 159 -7.54 -8.78 3.19
N PHE A 160 -8.49 -9.59 3.63
CA PHE A 160 -8.26 -10.69 4.55
C PHE A 160 -8.26 -12.02 3.79
N ILE A 161 -7.74 -13.07 4.40
CA ILE A 161 -7.66 -14.38 3.74
C ILE A 161 -9.05 -14.90 3.34
N GLU A 162 -10.09 -14.51 4.08
CA GLU A 162 -11.49 -14.82 3.82
C GLU A 162 -12.02 -14.23 2.50
N ASP A 163 -11.37 -13.22 1.95
CA ASP A 163 -11.80 -12.56 0.72
C ASP A 163 -11.39 -13.31 -0.56
N PHE A 164 -10.44 -14.25 -0.45
CA PHE A 164 -9.90 -14.98 -1.59
C PHE A 164 -10.57 -16.34 -1.75
N ASP A 165 -10.99 -16.67 -2.97
CA ASP A 165 -11.80 -17.86 -3.25
C ASP A 165 -11.02 -19.15 -2.94
N GLU A 166 -9.72 -19.17 -3.24
CA GLU A 166 -8.82 -20.31 -2.96
C GLU A 166 -8.65 -20.58 -1.47
N PHE A 167 -9.03 -19.64 -0.60
CA PHE A 167 -8.95 -19.76 0.86
C PHE A 167 -10.32 -19.99 1.50
N ALA A 168 -11.40 -20.11 0.73
CA ALA A 168 -12.76 -20.16 1.24
C ALA A 168 -13.05 -21.27 2.27
N ARG A 169 -12.30 -22.38 2.24
CA ARG A 169 -12.48 -23.51 3.19
C ARG A 169 -12.18 -23.15 4.63
N ILE A 170 -11.47 -22.04 4.89
CA ILE A 170 -11.26 -21.57 6.27
C ILE A 170 -12.57 -21.29 6.98
N ARG A 171 -13.63 -20.93 6.25
CA ARG A 171 -14.98 -20.71 6.82
C ARG A 171 -15.62 -21.99 7.37
N GLU A 172 -15.09 -23.16 7.03
CA GLU A 172 -15.59 -24.47 7.47
C GLU A 172 -14.98 -24.90 8.83
N VAL A 173 -13.92 -24.24 9.29
CA VAL A 173 -13.22 -24.59 10.54
C VAL A 173 -13.06 -23.37 11.45
N PRO A 174 -13.07 -23.52 12.78
CA PRO A 174 -12.90 -22.39 13.69
C PRO A 174 -11.50 -21.78 13.56
N LYS A 175 -11.43 -20.46 13.70
CA LYS A 175 -10.14 -19.75 13.75
C LYS A 175 -9.36 -20.19 15.01
N PRO A 176 -8.07 -20.54 14.91
CA PRO A 176 -7.28 -20.97 16.05
C PRO A 176 -7.11 -19.88 17.11
N ASP A 177 -7.16 -20.27 18.39
CA ASP A 177 -6.98 -19.37 19.53
C ASP A 177 -5.50 -19.10 19.87
N SER A 178 -4.58 -19.98 19.42
CA SER A 178 -3.14 -19.86 19.66
C SER A 178 -2.35 -19.99 18.36
N ILE A 179 -1.16 -19.38 18.34
CA ILE A 179 -0.16 -19.47 17.28
C ILE A 179 0.98 -20.45 17.58
N ASP A 180 1.02 -21.05 18.78
CA ASP A 180 2.21 -21.78 19.26
C ASP A 180 2.66 -22.89 18.32
N ILE A 181 1.71 -23.56 17.67
CA ILE A 181 1.98 -24.62 16.68
C ILE A 181 2.82 -24.10 15.51
N MET A 182 2.62 -22.85 15.10
CA MET A 182 3.37 -22.24 13.99
C MET A 182 4.86 -22.09 14.27
N ARG A 183 5.32 -22.21 15.53
CA ARG A 183 6.75 -22.29 15.86
C ARG A 183 7.43 -23.49 15.18
N HIS A 184 6.66 -24.54 14.92
CA HIS A 184 7.13 -25.80 14.34
C HIS A 184 6.89 -25.91 12.84
N VAL A 185 6.26 -24.91 12.22
CA VAL A 185 5.99 -24.91 10.78
C VAL A 185 7.10 -24.11 10.08
N PRO A 186 8.05 -24.76 9.38
CA PRO A 186 9.09 -24.05 8.62
C PRO A 186 8.49 -23.26 7.46
N GLU A 187 9.19 -22.19 7.05
CA GLU A 187 8.81 -21.35 5.91
C GLU A 187 8.55 -22.17 4.64
N ARG A 188 9.44 -23.13 4.38
CA ARG A 188 9.33 -24.07 3.27
C ARG A 188 8.04 -24.91 3.35
N GLY A 189 7.70 -25.43 4.53
CA GLY A 189 6.49 -26.22 4.74
C GLY A 189 5.21 -25.42 4.46
N PHE A 190 5.17 -24.17 4.92
CA PHE A 190 4.07 -23.25 4.59
C PHE A 190 4.03 -22.94 3.09
N LYS A 191 5.18 -22.63 2.46
CA LYS A 191 5.30 -22.38 1.02
C LYS A 191 4.78 -23.54 0.18
N MET A 192 5.08 -24.79 0.57
CA MET A 192 4.58 -25.97 -0.15
C MET A 192 3.06 -26.12 0.00
N SER A 193 2.55 -25.86 1.19
CA SER A 193 1.12 -25.92 1.49
C SER A 193 0.35 -24.86 0.69
N LEU A 194 0.88 -23.63 0.67
CA LEU A 194 0.34 -22.52 -0.12
C LEU A 194 0.31 -22.87 -1.61
N ALA A 195 1.42 -23.38 -2.16
CA ALA A 195 1.47 -23.80 -3.56
C ALA A 195 0.44 -24.90 -3.86
N ARG A 196 0.23 -25.85 -2.95
CA ARG A 196 -0.80 -26.90 -3.10
C ARG A 196 -2.21 -26.34 -3.07
N ILE A 197 -2.50 -25.38 -2.19
CA ILE A 197 -3.80 -24.69 -2.13
C ILE A 197 -4.08 -23.95 -3.45
N LEU A 198 -3.08 -23.25 -3.98
CA LEU A 198 -3.17 -22.46 -5.21
C LEU A 198 -3.05 -23.29 -6.50
N GLY A 199 -2.76 -24.59 -6.40
CA GLY A 199 -2.50 -25.45 -7.57
C GLY A 199 -1.20 -25.11 -8.32
N ASP A 200 -0.25 -24.45 -7.66
CA ASP A 200 1.02 -24.01 -8.22
C ASP A 200 2.14 -25.05 -8.06
N ARG A 201 3.21 -24.86 -8.83
CA ARG A 201 4.48 -25.57 -8.65
C ARG A 201 5.47 -24.71 -7.90
N ILE A 202 6.22 -25.30 -6.97
CA ILE A 202 7.29 -24.62 -6.25
C ILE A 202 8.49 -24.43 -7.16
N THR A 203 8.93 -23.18 -7.33
CA THR A 203 10.20 -22.84 -7.95
C THR A 203 11.32 -22.81 -6.92
N LYS A 204 12.54 -23.13 -7.34
CA LYS A 204 13.71 -23.07 -6.46
C LYS A 204 14.13 -21.61 -6.25
N ASP A 205 14.37 -21.24 -5.00
CA ASP A 205 14.83 -19.90 -4.63
C ASP A 205 16.17 -19.58 -5.30
N TRP A 206 16.31 -18.37 -5.83
CA TRP A 206 17.57 -17.86 -6.37
C TRP A 206 17.78 -16.42 -5.93
N GLY A 207 19.05 -16.02 -5.76
CA GLY A 207 19.43 -14.82 -4.99
C GLY A 207 18.96 -13.46 -5.51
N GLY A 208 18.18 -13.41 -6.60
CA GLY A 208 17.57 -12.20 -7.16
C GLY A 208 16.05 -12.18 -7.16
N GLU A 209 15.38 -13.10 -6.44
CA GLU A 209 13.92 -13.11 -6.35
C GLU A 209 13.37 -11.86 -5.66
N GLN A 210 12.25 -11.35 -6.20
CA GLN A 210 11.56 -10.17 -5.67
C GLN A 210 10.47 -10.55 -4.66
N SER A 211 9.95 -11.77 -4.76
CA SER A 211 9.01 -12.39 -3.84
C SER A 211 9.33 -13.87 -3.66
N ASP A 212 8.86 -14.48 -2.58
CA ASP A 212 9.06 -15.89 -2.29
C ASP A 212 8.12 -16.77 -3.14
N HIS A 213 6.93 -16.27 -3.49
CA HIS A 213 5.99 -16.97 -4.36
C HIS A 213 5.21 -15.99 -5.23
N TYR A 214 5.15 -16.24 -6.54
CA TYR A 214 4.33 -15.49 -7.48
C TYR A 214 3.30 -16.41 -8.12
N THR A 215 2.06 -15.96 -8.22
CA THR A 215 0.96 -16.75 -8.78
C THR A 215 -0.01 -15.92 -9.61
N SER A 216 -0.70 -16.62 -10.52
CA SER A 216 -1.89 -16.13 -11.22
C SER A 216 -3.12 -16.98 -10.91
N ASN A 217 -3.01 -17.96 -10.00
CA ASN A 217 -4.06 -18.93 -9.69
C ASN A 217 -4.86 -18.54 -8.44
N ILE A 218 -5.05 -17.24 -8.22
CA ILE A 218 -5.85 -16.72 -7.11
C ILE A 218 -6.96 -15.82 -7.63
N HIS A 219 -8.12 -15.88 -6.99
CA HIS A 219 -9.31 -15.12 -7.34
C HIS A 219 -9.77 -14.28 -6.15
N LEU A 220 -10.19 -13.06 -6.47
CA LEU A 220 -10.82 -12.14 -5.54
C LEU A 220 -12.23 -11.85 -6.04
N ASN A 221 -13.24 -12.31 -5.31
CA ASN A 221 -14.65 -12.22 -5.70
C ASN A 221 -14.90 -12.78 -7.12
N GLY A 222 -14.38 -13.97 -7.43
CA GLY A 222 -14.52 -14.63 -8.72
C GLY A 222 -13.67 -14.04 -9.85
N ARG A 223 -13.01 -12.88 -9.65
CA ARG A 223 -12.07 -12.33 -10.63
C ARG A 223 -10.68 -12.89 -10.40
N ARG A 224 -10.13 -13.53 -11.43
CA ARG A 224 -8.73 -13.97 -11.44
C ARG A 224 -7.79 -12.77 -11.34
N THR A 225 -6.82 -12.85 -10.44
CA THR A 225 -5.86 -11.79 -10.15
C THR A 225 -4.45 -12.37 -10.03
N THR A 226 -3.44 -11.51 -10.15
CA THR A 226 -2.05 -11.88 -9.88
C THR A 226 -1.66 -11.55 -8.44
N ALA A 227 -0.82 -12.39 -7.82
CA ALA A 227 -0.37 -12.21 -6.45
C ALA A 227 1.11 -12.51 -6.28
N ALA A 228 1.74 -11.77 -5.38
CA ALA A 228 3.12 -12.00 -4.94
C ALA A 228 3.16 -12.11 -3.42
N PHE A 229 3.93 -13.06 -2.89
CA PHE A 229 4.01 -13.39 -1.48
C PHE A 229 5.42 -13.20 -0.95
N LEU A 230 5.53 -12.53 0.20
CA LEU A 230 6.70 -12.55 1.07
C LEU A 230 6.37 -13.43 2.28
N LEU A 231 7.07 -14.55 2.43
CA LEU A 231 6.91 -15.54 3.46
C LEU A 231 8.05 -15.41 4.48
N LYS A 232 7.72 -15.54 5.76
CA LYS A 232 8.71 -15.56 6.84
C LYS A 232 8.35 -16.61 7.89
N GLY A 233 9.17 -17.66 7.93
CA GLY A 233 9.04 -18.74 8.90
C GLY A 233 9.46 -18.37 10.33
N PRO A 234 9.52 -19.37 11.23
CA PRO A 234 9.64 -19.17 12.67
C PRO A 234 11.09 -19.05 13.17
N ALA A 235 12.06 -18.75 12.29
CA ALA A 235 13.51 -18.71 12.63
C ALA A 235 13.79 -17.92 13.92
N LYS A 236 13.06 -16.84 14.13
CA LYS A 236 12.87 -16.19 15.43
C LYS A 236 11.38 -16.06 15.69
N PHE A 237 10.81 -16.97 16.48
CA PHE A 237 9.38 -16.96 16.80
C PHE A 237 9.04 -15.80 17.75
N SER A 238 8.78 -14.65 17.16
CA SER A 238 8.43 -13.38 17.82
C SER A 238 7.64 -12.51 16.85
N PRO A 239 6.89 -11.49 17.32
CA PRO A 239 6.14 -10.61 16.44
C PRO A 239 7.00 -10.01 15.32
N MET A 240 6.46 -10.01 14.09
CA MET A 240 7.15 -9.44 12.94
C MET A 240 7.20 -7.92 13.04
N THR A 241 8.41 -7.43 13.24
CA THR A 241 8.79 -6.02 13.08
C THR A 241 9.53 -5.81 11.77
N LEU A 242 9.71 -4.55 11.36
CA LEU A 242 10.46 -4.16 10.16
C LEU A 242 11.87 -4.79 10.09
N ASN A 243 12.54 -4.99 11.22
CA ASN A 243 13.86 -5.63 11.29
C ASN A 243 13.90 -7.09 10.80
N HIS A 244 12.76 -7.76 10.69
CA HIS A 244 12.67 -9.13 10.17
C HIS A 244 12.63 -9.17 8.63
N LEU A 245 12.45 -8.01 7.97
CA LEU A 245 12.18 -7.90 6.53
C LEU A 245 13.42 -7.44 5.75
N GLY A 246 14.56 -8.03 6.09
CA GLY A 246 15.85 -7.74 5.46
C GLY A 246 16.50 -6.44 5.93
N LYS A 247 17.71 -6.18 5.43
CA LYS A 247 18.47 -4.97 5.79
C LYS A 247 17.78 -3.77 5.14
N ASN A 248 17.44 -2.75 5.92
CA ASN A 248 16.73 -1.55 5.46
C ASN A 248 15.31 -1.83 4.91
N ASN A 249 14.64 -2.90 5.37
CA ASN A 249 13.29 -3.28 4.92
C ASN A 249 13.18 -3.54 3.41
N ASP A 250 14.30 -3.96 2.80
CA ASP A 250 14.43 -4.12 1.36
C ASP A 250 13.48 -5.19 0.80
N GLN A 251 13.05 -6.15 1.61
CA GLN A 251 12.14 -7.20 1.17
C GLN A 251 10.73 -6.69 0.85
N ILE A 252 10.15 -5.77 1.63
CA ILE A 252 8.86 -5.14 1.27
C ILE A 252 9.02 -4.33 -0.02
N TYR A 253 10.13 -3.62 -0.15
CA TYR A 253 10.40 -2.84 -1.36
C TYR A 253 10.49 -3.73 -2.61
N ARG A 254 11.19 -4.86 -2.52
CA ARG A 254 11.30 -5.87 -3.60
C ARG A 254 9.94 -6.47 -3.93
N LEU A 255 9.18 -6.89 -2.91
CA LEU A 255 7.81 -7.37 -3.08
C LEU A 255 6.95 -6.33 -3.81
N ALA A 256 7.09 -5.05 -3.45
CA ALA A 256 6.36 -3.97 -4.09
C ALA A 256 6.79 -3.71 -5.54
N GLN A 257 7.94 -4.20 -6.01
CA GLN A 257 8.31 -4.14 -7.44
C GLN A 257 7.68 -5.24 -8.28
N GLU A 258 7.13 -6.28 -7.66
CA GLU A 258 6.47 -7.38 -8.39
C GLU A 258 5.29 -6.84 -9.21
N PRO A 259 5.12 -7.30 -10.47
CA PRO A 259 3.98 -6.95 -11.31
C PRO A 259 2.76 -7.82 -10.92
N SER A 260 2.37 -7.75 -9.65
CA SER A 260 1.16 -8.37 -9.13
C SER A 260 0.10 -7.33 -8.75
N GLU A 261 -1.17 -7.73 -8.81
CA GLU A 261 -2.32 -6.94 -8.40
C GLU A 261 -2.56 -6.99 -6.88
N VAL A 262 -2.11 -8.07 -6.23
CA VAL A 262 -2.20 -8.29 -4.78
C VAL A 262 -0.83 -8.60 -4.18
N LEU A 263 -0.50 -7.96 -3.06
CA LEU A 263 0.71 -8.22 -2.29
C LEU A 263 0.39 -8.92 -0.96
N PHE A 264 1.05 -10.03 -0.70
CA PHE A 264 0.88 -10.78 0.54
C PHE A 264 2.15 -10.73 1.39
N ILE A 265 1.99 -10.51 2.69
CA ILE A 265 3.03 -10.78 3.68
C ILE A 265 2.50 -11.85 4.63
N GLN A 266 3.23 -12.95 4.77
CA GLN A 266 2.93 -14.01 5.73
C GLN A 266 4.00 -14.09 6.80
N HIS A 267 3.56 -14.33 8.05
CA HIS A 267 4.45 -14.65 9.15
C HIS A 267 3.88 -15.73 10.07
N SER A 268 4.76 -16.55 10.67
CA SER A 268 4.38 -17.55 11.68
C SER A 268 3.90 -16.96 13.02
N HIS A 269 4.04 -15.66 13.25
CA HIS A 269 3.61 -14.95 14.47
C HIS A 269 2.76 -13.72 14.10
N ASP A 270 2.24 -13.00 15.09
CA ASP A 270 1.64 -11.68 14.92
C ASP A 270 2.48 -10.73 14.05
N ILE A 271 1.81 -9.94 13.22
CA ILE A 271 2.43 -8.89 12.41
C ILE A 271 2.13 -7.52 13.03
N THR A 272 3.19 -6.77 13.32
CA THR A 272 3.05 -5.49 14.04
C THR A 272 2.48 -4.37 13.15
N PRO A 273 1.82 -3.34 13.74
CA PRO A 273 1.27 -2.21 12.98
C PRO A 273 2.26 -1.49 12.04
N PRO A 274 3.55 -1.30 12.40
CA PRO A 274 4.53 -0.68 11.49
C PRO A 274 4.74 -1.45 10.18
N VAL A 275 4.68 -2.78 10.19
CA VAL A 275 4.80 -3.61 8.97
C VAL A 275 3.57 -3.42 8.09
N ARG A 276 2.36 -3.46 8.68
CA ARG A 276 1.09 -3.20 7.97
C ARG A 276 1.09 -1.82 7.33
N ALA A 277 1.44 -0.79 8.09
CA ALA A 277 1.52 0.58 7.59
C ALA A 277 2.52 0.73 6.44
N THR A 278 3.68 0.07 6.53
CA THR A 278 4.71 0.08 5.50
C THR A 278 4.23 -0.60 4.22
N LEU A 279 3.68 -1.82 4.32
CA LEU A 279 3.11 -2.52 3.16
C LEU A 279 2.02 -1.69 2.49
N ARG A 280 1.12 -1.09 3.28
CA ARG A 280 0.06 -0.20 2.79
C ARG A 280 0.64 0.99 2.01
N ALA A 281 1.67 1.65 2.53
CA ALA A 281 2.30 2.78 1.85
C ALA A 281 2.88 2.40 0.47
N PHE A 282 3.37 1.16 0.31
CA PHE A 282 3.87 0.65 -0.97
C PHE A 282 2.80 0.07 -1.89
N ALA A 283 1.73 -0.50 -1.34
CA ALA A 283 0.63 -1.09 -2.10
C ALA A 283 -0.34 -0.02 -2.61
N VAL A 284 -0.74 0.90 -1.72
CA VAL A 284 -1.79 1.89 -1.96
C VAL A 284 -1.16 3.20 -2.43
N GLN A 285 -0.61 3.16 -3.64
CA GLN A 285 -0.04 4.33 -4.30
C GLN A 285 -1.13 5.08 -5.08
N PRO A 286 -1.18 6.43 -5.00
CA PRO A 286 -2.11 7.19 -5.82
C PRO A 286 -1.87 6.91 -7.32
N GLY A 287 -2.95 6.69 -8.08
CA GLY A 287 -2.90 6.39 -9.52
C GLY A 287 -2.70 4.91 -9.89
N LYS A 288 -2.12 4.08 -9.01
CA LYS A 288 -2.03 2.63 -9.20
C LYS A 288 -2.14 1.86 -7.88
N PRO A 289 -3.27 1.96 -7.16
CA PRO A 289 -3.44 1.25 -5.91
C PRO A 289 -3.55 -0.25 -6.19
N ARG A 290 -2.76 -1.03 -5.45
CA ARG A 290 -2.83 -2.49 -5.40
C ARG A 290 -3.46 -2.92 -4.10
N ARG A 291 -4.01 -4.13 -4.12
CA ARG A 291 -4.54 -4.75 -2.91
C ARG A 291 -3.40 -5.38 -2.11
N TYR A 292 -3.60 -5.52 -0.82
CA TYR A 292 -2.64 -6.20 0.04
C TYR A 292 -3.35 -7.02 1.12
N CYS A 293 -2.69 -8.07 1.58
CA CYS A 293 -3.20 -8.95 2.62
C CYS A 293 -2.04 -9.37 3.54
N LEU A 294 -2.29 -9.37 4.84
CA LEU A 294 -1.34 -9.85 5.83
C LEU A 294 -1.88 -11.13 6.45
N ILE A 295 -1.08 -12.18 6.44
CA ILE A 295 -1.40 -13.51 6.96
C ILE A 295 -0.55 -13.72 8.21
N ASP A 296 -1.12 -13.49 9.39
CA ASP A 296 -0.41 -13.71 10.65
C ASP A 296 -0.30 -15.20 11.02
N GLY A 297 0.28 -15.50 12.18
CA GLY A 297 0.41 -16.88 12.65
C GLY A 297 -0.92 -17.61 12.81
N ARG A 298 -2.00 -16.93 13.23
CA ARG A 298 -3.32 -17.54 13.37
C ARG A 298 -3.93 -17.81 12.02
N ASP A 299 -3.84 -16.84 11.10
CA ASP A 299 -4.32 -16.99 9.72
C ASP A 299 -3.58 -18.10 8.98
N SER A 300 -2.27 -18.20 9.20
CA SER A 300 -1.43 -19.26 8.63
C SER A 300 -1.87 -20.64 9.15
N LEU A 301 -2.07 -20.78 10.46
CA LEU A 301 -2.54 -22.03 11.06
C LEU A 301 -3.97 -22.36 10.63
N TRP A 302 -4.83 -21.35 10.49
CA TRP A 302 -6.21 -21.51 10.04
C TRP A 302 -6.26 -22.08 8.62
N LEU A 303 -5.44 -21.55 7.70
CA LEU A 303 -5.27 -22.10 6.36
C LEU A 303 -4.77 -23.54 6.40
N LEU A 304 -3.72 -23.85 7.17
CA LEU A 304 -3.21 -25.22 7.24
C LEU A 304 -4.25 -26.22 7.76
N ASN A 305 -5.01 -25.85 8.78
CA ASN A 305 -6.07 -26.69 9.36
C ASN A 305 -7.22 -26.90 8.37
N ALA A 306 -7.71 -25.83 7.74
CA ALA A 306 -8.82 -25.86 6.79
C ALA A 306 -8.56 -26.78 5.58
N TYR A 307 -7.30 -26.91 5.17
CA TYR A 307 -6.91 -27.72 4.03
C TYR A 307 -6.29 -29.07 4.42
N GLY A 308 -6.21 -29.37 5.72
CA GLY A 308 -5.62 -30.62 6.22
C GLY A 308 -4.13 -30.77 5.88
N LEU A 309 -3.39 -29.67 5.90
CA LEU A 309 -1.98 -29.60 5.48
C LEU A 309 -0.99 -29.37 6.63
N LEU A 310 -1.45 -29.30 7.87
CA LEU A 310 -0.60 -29.00 9.02
C LEU A 310 0.53 -30.02 9.20
N ASP A 311 0.22 -31.32 9.18
CA ASP A 311 1.22 -32.38 9.38
C ASP A 311 2.27 -32.40 8.26
N ASP A 312 1.83 -32.23 7.00
CA ASP A 312 2.70 -32.11 5.83
C ASP A 312 3.64 -30.89 5.97
N ALA A 313 3.09 -29.77 6.45
CA ALA A 313 3.85 -28.53 6.61
C ALA A 313 4.94 -28.67 7.70
N MET A 314 4.67 -29.36 8.81
CA MET A 314 5.65 -29.57 9.89
C MET A 314 6.76 -30.57 9.53
N THR A 315 6.45 -31.56 8.69
CA THR A 315 7.40 -32.63 8.33
C THR A 315 8.33 -32.28 7.17
N THR A 316 8.09 -31.15 6.52
CA THR A 316 8.92 -30.67 5.42
C THR A 316 10.26 -30.13 5.94
N VAL A 317 11.35 -30.83 5.63
CA VAL A 317 12.74 -30.40 5.87
C VAL A 317 13.23 -29.47 4.76
#